data_AF-A0A534MYV2-F1
#
_entry.id   AF-A0A534MYV2-F1
#
_cell.length_a   1.000
_cell.length_b   1.000
_cell.length_c   1.000
_cell.angle_alpha   90.00
_cell.angle_beta   90.00
_cell.angle_gamma   90.00
#
_symmetry.space_group_name_H-M   'P 1'
#
loop_
_entity.id
_entity.type
_entity.pdbx_description
1 polymer ?
#
loop_
_entity_poly.entity_id
_entity_poly.type
_entity_poly.pdbx_seq_one_letter_code
_entity_poly.pdbx_strand_id
1 'polypeptide(L)'
;MKRPGPTTRAKVWKVRGHESAEESDILAVEEPMEIRLETGGKGHRTMTSVSVTMRTPGNDFELAAGFLLTEGIVARKRDLVRIEYCTDPGIAQEYNIV
;
A
#
# COMPACT_ATOMS: atom_id res chain seq x y z
N MET A 1 -10.38 0.22 12.68
CA MET A 1 -9.45 -0.93 12.83
C MET A 1 -8.04 -0.41 13.11
N LYS A 2 -7.10 -1.18 13.69
CA LYS A 2 -5.71 -0.69 13.90
C LYS A 2 -4.90 -0.94 12.63
N ARG A 3 -4.19 0.08 12.11
CA ARG A 3 -3.27 -0.07 10.98
C ARG A 3 -2.21 -1.13 11.30
N PRO A 4 -2.03 -2.15 10.43
CA PRO A 4 -0.97 -3.13 10.59
C PRO A 4 0.40 -2.47 10.44
N GLY A 5 1.39 -2.96 11.20
CA GLY A 5 2.77 -2.52 11.09
C GLY A 5 3.50 -3.22 9.95
N PRO A 6 4.76 -2.82 9.65
CA PRO A 6 5.55 -3.42 8.57
C PRO A 6 5.99 -4.86 8.86
N THR A 7 5.87 -5.31 10.10
CA THR A 7 6.30 -6.65 10.54
C THR A 7 5.32 -7.25 11.54
N THR A 8 5.23 -8.58 11.56
CA THR A 8 4.49 -9.36 12.56
C THR A 8 5.37 -10.45 13.16
N ARG A 9 4.97 -11.00 14.31
CA ARG A 9 5.64 -12.19 14.88
C ARG A 9 4.82 -13.43 14.55
N ALA A 10 5.52 -14.49 14.15
CA ALA A 10 4.91 -15.80 13.92
C ALA A 10 5.77 -16.91 14.53
N LYS A 11 5.13 -18.03 14.83
CA LYS A 11 5.82 -19.29 15.15
C LYS A 11 6.19 -19.97 13.84
N VAL A 12 7.45 -20.35 13.71
CA VAL A 12 8.01 -21.02 12.53
C VAL A 12 8.78 -22.26 12.96
N TRP A 13 8.84 -23.26 12.09
CA TRP A 13 9.70 -24.41 12.27
C TRP A 13 11.05 -24.14 11.61
N LYS A 14 12.12 -24.12 12.40
CA LYS A 14 13.50 -24.05 11.88
C LYS A 14 14.09 -25.46 11.86
N VAL A 15 14.54 -25.89 10.70
CA VAL A 15 15.12 -27.22 10.48
C VAL A 15 16.63 -27.07 10.25
N ARG A 16 17.44 -27.80 11.02
CA ARG A 16 18.91 -27.84 10.94
C ARG A 16 19.36 -29.30 10.89
N GLY A 17 19.65 -29.79 9.70
CA GLY A 17 19.99 -31.22 9.50
C GLY A 17 18.81 -32.11 9.90
N HIS A 18 19.01 -32.97 10.89
CA HIS A 18 17.97 -33.87 11.43
C HIS A 18 17.19 -33.29 12.61
N GLU A 19 17.53 -32.08 13.07
CA GLU A 19 16.83 -31.41 14.17
C GLU A 19 15.82 -30.39 13.63
N SER A 20 14.66 -30.29 14.27
CA SER A 20 13.69 -29.22 14.04
C SER A 20 13.18 -28.67 15.36
N ALA A 21 13.01 -27.36 15.41
CA ALA A 21 12.47 -26.67 16.57
C ALA A 21 11.46 -25.59 16.15
N GLU A 22 10.42 -25.42 16.94
CA GLU A 22 9.49 -24.30 16.77
C GLU A 22 10.04 -23.06 17.50
N GLU A 23 10.28 -21.99 16.75
CA GLU A 23 10.82 -20.74 17.26
C GLU A 23 9.92 -19.55 16.87
N SER A 24 10.00 -18.45 17.62
CA SER A 24 9.40 -17.19 17.19
C SER A 24 10.31 -16.49 16.20
N ASP A 25 9.73 -15.99 15.11
CA ASP A 25 10.44 -15.15 14.15
C ASP A 25 9.65 -13.87 13.82
N ILE A 26 10.31 -12.93 13.17
CA ILE A 26 9.72 -11.68 12.68
C ILE A 26 9.57 -11.79 11.17
N LEU A 27 8.35 -11.65 10.69
CA LEU A 27 8.00 -11.70 9.28
C LEU A 27 7.61 -10.31 8.78
N ALA A 28 8.00 -9.99 7.54
CA ALA A 28 7.47 -8.83 6.85
C ALA A 28 5.96 -9.00 6.62
N VAL A 29 5.20 -7.93 6.79
CA VAL A 29 3.78 -7.90 6.42
C VAL A 29 3.66 -7.47 4.97
N GLU A 30 2.76 -8.10 4.23
CA GLU A 30 2.32 -7.67 2.91
C GLU A 30 0.79 -7.62 2.89
N GLU A 31 0.22 -6.57 2.31
CA GLU A 31 -1.21 -6.51 2.00
C GLU A 31 -1.40 -5.73 0.69
N PRO A 32 -2.60 -5.73 0.08
CA PRO A 32 -2.83 -4.98 -1.13
C PRO A 32 -2.97 -3.48 -0.84
N MET A 33 -2.48 -2.65 -1.75
CA MET A 33 -2.80 -1.23 -1.86
C MET A 33 -3.24 -0.92 -3.29
N GLU A 34 -4.37 -0.25 -3.43
CA GLU A 34 -4.85 0.32 -4.68
C GLU A 34 -4.41 1.78 -4.79
N ILE A 35 -3.92 2.16 -5.97
CA ILE A 35 -3.62 3.54 -6.32
C ILE A 35 -4.72 4.02 -7.27
N ARG A 36 -5.41 5.10 -6.90
CA ARG A 36 -6.42 5.76 -7.71
C ARG A 36 -6.01 7.18 -8.04
N LEU A 37 -6.38 7.62 -9.24
CA LEU A 37 -6.17 8.98 -9.70
C LEU A 37 -7.49 9.71 -9.80
N GLU A 38 -7.57 10.82 -9.08
CA GLU A 38 -8.61 11.81 -9.30
C GLU A 38 -8.11 12.85 -10.31
N THR A 39 -8.79 12.96 -11.44
CA THR A 39 -8.45 13.92 -12.50
C THR A 39 -9.67 14.75 -12.91
N GLY A 40 -9.43 15.89 -13.56
CA GLY A 40 -10.48 16.80 -14.04
C GLY A 40 -10.74 18.04 -13.17
N GLY A 41 -11.52 18.97 -13.71
CA GLY A 41 -11.84 20.24 -13.06
C GLY A 41 -12.99 20.14 -12.04
N LYS A 42 -13.25 21.24 -11.31
CA LYS A 42 -14.44 21.34 -10.44
C LYS A 42 -15.71 21.08 -11.28
N GLY A 43 -16.44 20.01 -10.93
CA GLY A 43 -17.67 19.59 -11.62
C GLY A 43 -17.53 18.39 -12.57
N HIS A 44 -16.30 17.99 -12.93
CA HIS A 44 -16.03 16.84 -13.82
C HIS A 44 -14.86 16.02 -13.29
N ARG A 45 -14.91 15.67 -12.00
CA ARG A 45 -13.88 14.83 -11.39
C ARG A 45 -14.13 13.38 -11.80
N THR A 46 -13.09 12.71 -12.25
CA THR A 46 -13.13 11.28 -12.56
C THR A 46 -12.09 10.57 -11.70
N MET A 47 -12.53 9.51 -11.03
CA MET A 47 -11.66 8.61 -10.29
C MET A 47 -11.32 7.42 -11.18
N THR A 48 -10.03 7.10 -11.30
CA THR A 48 -9.57 5.96 -12.12
C THR A 48 -8.58 5.12 -11.31
N SER A 49 -8.86 3.82 -11.18
CA SER A 49 -7.90 2.87 -10.62
C SER A 49 -6.78 2.63 -11.62
N VAL A 50 -5.53 2.83 -11.19
CA VAL A 50 -4.36 2.66 -12.08
C VAL A 50 -3.52 1.44 -11.74
N SER A 51 -3.53 1.00 -10.49
CA SER A 51 -2.78 -0.18 -10.07
C SER A 51 -3.27 -0.73 -8.74
N VAL A 52 -3.10 -2.03 -8.56
CA VAL A 52 -3.15 -2.70 -7.25
C VAL A 52 -1.82 -3.39 -7.06
N THR A 53 -1.14 -3.12 -5.95
CA THR A 53 0.18 -3.68 -5.64
C THR A 53 0.24 -4.24 -4.22
N MET A 54 1.07 -5.26 -4.01
CA MET A 54 1.41 -5.73 -2.68
C MET A 54 2.45 -4.78 -2.07
N ARG A 55 2.23 -4.37 -0.82
CA ARG A 55 3.15 -3.48 -0.10
C ARG A 55 3.32 -3.89 1.36
N THR A 56 4.48 -3.58 1.90
CA THR A 56 4.68 -3.51 3.34
C THR A 56 4.08 -2.20 3.87
N PRO A 57 3.12 -2.24 4.83
CA PRO A 57 2.46 -1.03 5.33
C PRO A 57 3.44 -0.01 5.91
N GLY A 58 3.21 1.29 5.62
CA GLY A 58 3.84 2.38 6.36
C GLY A 58 4.12 3.65 5.55
N ASN A 59 4.50 3.51 4.28
CA ASN A 59 4.94 4.62 3.42
C ASN A 59 4.08 4.72 2.14
N ASP A 60 2.77 4.58 2.30
CA ASP A 60 1.83 4.40 1.18
C ASP A 60 1.82 5.61 0.23
N PHE A 61 1.96 6.83 0.77
CA PHE A 61 1.95 8.06 -0.02
C PHE A 61 3.23 8.23 -0.83
N GLU A 62 4.39 7.94 -0.23
CA GLU A 62 5.67 7.93 -0.92
C GLU A 62 5.71 6.84 -2.00
N LEU A 63 5.15 5.67 -1.71
CA LEU A 63 5.02 4.59 -2.68
C LEU A 63 4.12 5.00 -3.85
N ALA A 64 2.95 5.60 -3.59
CA ALA A 64 2.07 6.09 -4.64
C ALA A 64 2.73 7.18 -5.50
N ALA A 65 3.35 8.19 -4.87
CA ALA A 65 4.05 9.25 -5.59
C ALA A 65 5.21 8.71 -6.45
N GLY A 66 5.99 7.78 -5.89
CA GLY A 66 7.09 7.12 -6.58
C GLY A 66 6.59 6.30 -7.77
N PHE A 67 5.54 5.50 -7.57
CA PHE A 67 4.91 4.71 -8.63
C PHE A 67 4.44 5.58 -9.80
N LEU A 68 3.71 6.67 -9.52
CA LEU A 68 3.23 7.56 -10.57
C LEU A 68 4.38 8.22 -11.37
N LEU A 69 5.50 8.51 -10.70
CA LEU A 69 6.69 9.06 -11.35
C LEU A 69 7.40 8.00 -12.21
N THR A 70 7.63 6.80 -11.68
CA THR A 70 8.37 5.75 -12.38
C THR A 70 7.59 5.16 -13.55
N GLU A 71 6.26 5.13 -13.47
CA GLU A 71 5.38 4.74 -14.57
C GLU A 71 5.14 5.87 -15.59
N GLY A 72 5.70 7.07 -15.36
CA GLY A 72 5.57 8.21 -16.27
C GLY A 72 4.18 8.85 -16.30
N ILE A 73 3.33 8.55 -15.32
CA ILE A 73 1.99 9.15 -15.18
C ILE A 73 2.12 10.62 -14.77
N VAL A 74 3.11 10.95 -13.93
CA VAL A 74 3.51 12.33 -13.62
C VAL A 74 4.97 12.54 -13.97
N ALA A 75 5.34 13.77 -14.35
CA ALA A 75 6.71 14.10 -14.72
C ALA A 75 7.47 14.76 -13.56
N ARG A 76 6.76 15.42 -12.64
CA ARG A 76 7.36 16.18 -11.54
C ARG A 76 6.39 16.33 -10.38
N LYS A 77 6.94 16.68 -9.21
CA LYS A 77 6.18 16.95 -7.97
C LYS A 77 4.98 17.90 -8.17
N ARG A 78 5.13 18.92 -9.02
CA ARG A 78 4.09 19.95 -9.23
C ARG A 78 2.84 19.42 -9.94
N ASP A 79 2.92 18.24 -10.53
CA ASP A 79 1.78 17.61 -11.20
C ASP A 79 0.85 16.92 -10.18
N LEU A 80 1.32 16.72 -8.93
CA LEU A 80 0.55 16.18 -7.82
C LEU A 80 0.04 17.31 -6.93
N VAL A 81 -1.28 17.42 -6.79
CA VAL A 81 -1.92 18.44 -5.94
C VAL A 81 -2.05 17.95 -4.49
N ARG A 82 -2.44 16.69 -4.31
CA ARG A 82 -2.66 16.05 -3.01
C ARG A 82 -2.55 14.53 -3.17
N ILE A 83 -2.16 13.85 -2.10
CA ILE A 83 -2.23 12.39 -1.94
C ILE A 83 -2.89 12.16 -0.58
N GLU A 84 -3.90 11.32 -0.52
CA GLU A 84 -4.64 11.04 0.70
C GLU A 84 -5.25 9.64 0.63
N TYR A 85 -5.65 9.08 1.77
CA TYR A 85 -6.42 7.84 1.72
C TYR A 85 -7.84 8.14 1.22
N CYS A 86 -8.34 7.28 0.34
CA CYS A 86 -9.74 7.31 -0.05
C CYS A 86 -10.61 6.87 1.14
N THR A 87 -11.51 7.75 1.59
CA THR A 87 -12.43 7.49 2.72
C THR A 87 -13.89 7.39 2.26
N ASP A 88 -14.13 6.98 1.01
CA ASP A 88 -15.46 6.99 0.43
C ASP A 88 -16.42 6.06 1.21
N PRO A 89 -17.65 6.52 1.52
CA PRO A 89 -18.65 5.70 2.18
C PRO A 89 -18.94 4.43 1.37
N GLY A 90 -18.81 3.26 2.00
CA GLY A 90 -19.05 1.96 1.36
C GLY A 90 -17.81 1.25 0.84
N ILE A 91 -16.63 1.86 0.92
CA ILE A 91 -15.36 1.16 0.68
C ILE A 91 -14.91 0.47 1.97
N ALA A 92 -14.96 -0.87 1.98
CA ALA A 92 -14.54 -1.69 3.13
C ALA A 92 -13.02 -1.67 3.38
N GLN A 93 -12.23 -1.13 2.45
CA GLN A 93 -10.77 -1.13 2.48
C GLN A 93 -10.22 0.16 3.11
N GLU A 94 -10.46 0.35 4.41
CA GLU A 94 -9.81 1.44 5.17
C GLU A 94 -8.28 1.32 5.05
N TYR A 95 -7.61 2.42 4.69
CA TYR A 95 -6.14 2.53 4.64
C TYR A 95 -5.40 1.75 3.54
N ASN A 96 -6.11 1.16 2.58
CA ASN A 96 -5.52 0.41 1.47
C ASN A 96 -5.78 1.05 0.10
N ILE A 97 -6.44 2.20 0.05
CA ILE A 97 -6.65 2.95 -1.19
C ILE A 97 -6.08 4.34 -1.01
N VAL A 98 -5.15 4.70 -1.90
CA VAL A 98 -4.51 6.01 -2.01
C VAL A 98 -4.95 6.67 -3.29
#